data_AF-M0MQ81-F1
#
_entry.id   AF-M0MQ81-F1
#
_cell.length_a   1.000
_cell.length_b   1.000
_cell.length_c   1.000
_cell.angle_alpha   90.00
_cell.angle_beta   90.00
_cell.angle_gamma   90.00
#
_symmetry.space_group_name_H-M   'P 1'
#
loop_
_entity.id
_entity.type
_entity.pdbx_description
1 polymer ?
#
loop_
_entity_poly.entity_id
_entity_poly.type
_entity_poly.pdbx_seq_one_letter_code
_entity_poly.pdbx_strand_id
1 'polypeptide(L)'
;MSDTDAFADAPLGDEAIRGTRTYEEVLYSEAHAERTVPVNVLSGERTRQIAGSVERAKAFVDDDPRRVAVPQTTEAQIETQSAPYISTVFYNSKVVRGKIVGESDYGRPEFTNDGHALEWTYRAAVQADAYEVQLVEADYDTGNVTIHVEQADR
;
A
#
# COMPACT_ATOMS: atom_id res chain seq x y z
N MET A 1 -1.53 32.94 14.46
CA MET A 1 -1.09 31.88 13.53
C MET A 1 -2.20 31.75 12.51
N SER A 2 -1.89 31.84 11.21
CA SER A 2 -2.92 31.73 10.17
C SER A 2 -3.49 30.32 10.21
N ASP A 3 -4.81 30.19 10.39
CA ASP A 3 -5.59 28.98 10.09
C ASP A 3 -5.46 28.70 8.59
N THR A 4 -4.30 28.17 8.20
CA THR A 4 -4.08 27.71 6.84
C THR A 4 -4.74 26.36 6.78
N ASP A 5 -5.80 26.25 5.98
CA ASP A 5 -6.47 24.99 5.72
C ASP A 5 -5.43 23.96 5.29
N ALA A 6 -5.24 22.93 6.13
CA ALA A 6 -4.27 21.87 5.91
C ALA A 6 -4.48 21.15 4.55
N PHE A 7 -5.70 21.18 4.03
CA PHE A 7 -6.10 20.48 2.81
C PHE A 7 -6.18 21.41 1.59
N ALA A 8 -5.72 22.66 1.69
CA ALA A 8 -5.82 23.64 0.60
C ALA A 8 -5.23 23.13 -0.74
N ASP A 9 -4.17 22.32 -0.66
CA ASP A 9 -3.50 21.71 -1.82
C ASP A 9 -3.83 20.22 -2.00
N ALA A 10 -4.68 19.64 -1.13
CA ALA A 10 -5.08 18.25 -1.24
C ALA A 10 -6.23 18.09 -2.24
N PRO A 11 -6.22 17.04 -3.09
CA PRO A 11 -7.31 16.82 -4.06
C PRO A 11 -8.66 16.49 -3.41
N LEU A 12 -8.67 16.01 -2.16
CA LEU A 12 -9.86 15.68 -1.38
C LEU A 12 -9.82 16.42 -0.04
N GLY A 13 -11.00 16.65 0.54
CA GLY A 13 -11.13 17.15 1.91
C GLY A 13 -10.85 16.07 2.96
N ASP A 14 -10.74 16.49 4.22
CA ASP A 14 -10.48 15.64 5.38
C ASP A 14 -11.55 14.54 5.58
N GLU A 15 -12.82 14.83 5.29
CA GLU A 15 -13.93 13.86 5.33
C GLU A 15 -13.63 12.61 4.47
N ALA A 16 -12.81 12.76 3.42
CA ALA A 16 -12.41 11.66 2.55
C ALA A 16 -11.40 10.71 3.17
N ILE A 17 -10.87 10.97 4.37
CA ILE A 17 -9.94 10.07 5.08
C ILE A 17 -10.29 9.84 6.55
N ARG A 18 -11.18 10.64 7.15
CA ARG A 18 -11.63 10.47 8.55
C ARG A 18 -12.16 9.07 8.83
N GLY A 19 -11.91 8.59 10.05
CA GLY A 19 -12.33 7.31 10.58
C GLY A 19 -11.39 6.16 10.25
N THR A 20 -11.85 4.93 10.48
CA THR A 20 -11.09 3.69 10.19
C THR A 20 -11.43 3.17 8.80
N ARG A 21 -10.41 2.84 8.01
CA ARG A 21 -10.56 2.31 6.65
C ARG A 21 -9.59 1.16 6.41
N THR A 22 -10.09 0.12 5.75
CA THR A 22 -9.28 -1.03 5.33
C THR A 22 -9.12 -1.04 3.82
N TYR A 23 -7.89 -1.16 3.36
CA TYR A 23 -7.50 -1.31 1.97
C TYR A 23 -7.12 -2.78 1.72
N GLU A 24 -7.89 -3.44 0.87
CA GLU A 24 -7.80 -4.89 0.69
C GLU A 24 -6.76 -5.30 -0.37
N GLU A 25 -6.04 -6.40 -0.12
CA GLU A 25 -5.11 -7.04 -1.08
C GLU A 25 -4.00 -6.12 -1.63
N VAL A 26 -3.45 -5.26 -0.77
CA VAL A 26 -2.45 -4.24 -1.12
C VAL A 26 -1.04 -4.56 -0.61
N LEU A 27 -0.90 -5.37 0.45
CA LEU A 27 0.38 -5.82 0.98
C LEU A 27 0.92 -7.03 0.22
N TYR A 28 2.22 -7.26 0.38
CA TYR A 28 2.84 -8.48 -0.10
C TYR A 28 2.41 -9.67 0.77
N SER A 29 1.48 -10.48 0.26
CA SER A 29 1.01 -11.70 0.93
C SER A 29 1.53 -12.97 0.26
N GLU A 30 1.34 -14.11 0.90
CA GLU A 30 1.64 -15.41 0.28
C GLU A 30 0.76 -15.62 -0.96
N ALA A 31 -0.55 -15.35 -0.88
CA ALA A 31 -1.46 -15.42 -2.02
C ALA A 31 -1.01 -14.54 -3.20
N HIS A 32 -0.48 -13.35 -2.91
CA HIS A 32 0.15 -12.52 -3.93
C HIS A 32 1.37 -13.21 -4.55
N ALA A 33 2.29 -13.71 -3.72
CA ALA A 33 3.52 -14.37 -4.17
C ALA A 33 3.22 -15.60 -5.04
N GLU A 34 2.20 -16.38 -4.71
CA GLU A 34 1.80 -17.55 -5.49
C GLU A 34 1.35 -17.22 -6.91
N ARG A 35 0.76 -16.03 -7.10
CA ARG A 35 0.26 -15.56 -8.39
C ARG A 35 1.33 -14.86 -9.23
N THR A 36 2.36 -14.27 -8.60
CA THR A 36 3.30 -13.38 -9.30
C THR A 36 4.72 -13.91 -9.40
N VAL A 37 5.11 -14.91 -8.59
CA VAL A 37 6.41 -15.57 -8.72
C VAL A 37 6.45 -16.29 -10.08
N PRO A 38 7.38 -15.94 -10.98
CA PRO A 38 7.48 -16.58 -12.28
C PRO A 38 7.73 -18.08 -12.15
N VAL A 39 7.16 -18.86 -13.06
CA VAL A 39 7.46 -20.28 -13.23
C VAL A 39 8.33 -20.48 -14.45
N ASN A 40 9.24 -21.44 -14.38
CA ASN A 40 10.01 -21.88 -15.54
C ASN A 40 9.08 -22.62 -16.50
N VAL A 41 8.95 -22.13 -17.74
CA VAL A 41 8.04 -22.70 -18.74
C VAL A 41 8.41 -24.13 -19.16
N LEU A 42 9.67 -24.54 -19.00
CA LEU A 42 10.14 -25.87 -19.38
C LEU A 42 9.99 -26.89 -18.25
N SER A 43 10.27 -26.50 -17.00
CA SER A 43 10.19 -27.42 -15.85
C SER A 43 8.88 -27.33 -15.07
N GLY A 44 8.11 -26.25 -15.23
CA GLY A 44 6.93 -25.95 -14.41
C GLY A 44 7.27 -25.50 -12.97
N GLU A 45 8.55 -25.45 -12.61
CA GLU A 45 8.98 -25.11 -11.26
C GLU A 45 9.00 -23.60 -11.04
N ARG A 46 8.69 -23.17 -9.82
CA ARG A 46 8.77 -21.75 -9.41
C ARG A 46 10.23 -21.29 -9.45
N THR A 47 10.46 -20.10 -10.00
CA THR A 47 11.80 -19.49 -10.08
C THR A 47 12.33 -19.02 -8.72
N ARG A 48 11.46 -18.93 -7.70
CA ARG A 48 11.79 -18.44 -6.35
C ARG A 48 11.02 -19.20 -5.28
N GLN A 49 11.62 -19.26 -4.10
CA GLN A 49 10.99 -19.82 -2.90
C GLN A 49 9.98 -18.83 -2.31
N ILE A 50 8.72 -19.26 -2.23
CA ILE A 50 7.63 -18.52 -1.58
C ILE A 50 7.65 -18.74 -0.07
N ALA A 51 7.99 -19.94 0.39
CA ALA A 51 8.04 -20.24 1.82
C ALA A 51 8.91 -19.22 2.60
N GLY A 52 8.32 -18.64 3.64
CA GLY A 52 8.92 -17.61 4.48
C GLY A 52 9.15 -16.26 3.78
N SER A 53 8.60 -16.02 2.58
CA SER A 53 8.75 -14.74 1.89
C SER A 53 8.00 -13.62 2.61
N VAL A 54 6.84 -13.90 3.20
CA VAL A 54 6.07 -12.95 4.00
C VAL A 54 6.87 -12.52 5.24
N GLU A 55 7.52 -13.46 5.92
CA GLU A 55 8.33 -13.15 7.10
C GLU A 55 9.55 -12.29 6.75
N ARG A 56 10.14 -12.52 5.57
CA ARG A 56 11.19 -11.65 5.04
C ARG A 56 10.66 -10.26 4.68
N ALA A 57 9.43 -10.16 4.17
CA ALA A 57 8.79 -8.87 3.86
C ALA A 57 8.48 -8.07 5.13
N LYS A 58 7.98 -8.74 6.20
CA LYS A 58 7.79 -8.14 7.53
C LYS A 58 9.11 -7.62 8.09
N ALA A 59 10.14 -8.47 8.11
CA ALA A 59 11.48 -8.08 8.59
C ALA A 59 12.12 -6.95 7.77
N PHE A 60 11.74 -6.79 6.51
CA PHE A 60 12.27 -5.74 5.62
C PHE A 60 11.76 -4.33 5.96
N VAL A 61 10.65 -4.21 6.69
CA VAL A 61 10.06 -2.91 7.07
C VAL A 61 9.95 -2.71 8.58
N ASP A 62 10.50 -3.64 9.37
CA ASP A 62 10.42 -3.64 10.84
C ASP A 62 11.17 -2.45 11.49
N ASP A 63 12.03 -1.75 10.74
CA ASP A 63 12.78 -0.58 11.22
C ASP A 63 11.94 0.70 11.32
N ASP A 64 10.79 0.77 10.65
CA ASP A 64 9.92 1.94 10.62
C ASP A 64 8.44 1.54 10.68
N PRO A 65 7.71 1.84 11.79
CA PRO A 65 6.30 1.48 11.95
C PRO A 65 5.38 2.19 10.94
N ARG A 66 5.87 3.18 10.19
CA ARG A 66 5.12 3.85 9.12
C ARG A 66 5.25 3.14 7.78
N ARG A 67 6.14 2.16 7.66
CA ARG A 67 6.43 1.46 6.41
C ARG A 67 5.74 0.11 6.34
N VAL A 68 5.33 -0.23 5.12
CA VAL A 68 4.72 -1.51 4.78
C VAL A 68 5.38 -2.08 3.53
N ALA A 69 5.44 -3.41 3.46
CA ALA A 69 5.95 -4.11 2.29
C ALA A 69 4.81 -4.37 1.30
N VAL A 70 4.88 -3.73 0.13
CA VAL A 70 3.90 -3.89 -0.96
C VAL A 70 4.50 -4.69 -2.10
N PRO A 71 3.67 -5.36 -2.92
CA PRO A 71 4.14 -6.06 -4.10
C PRO A 71 4.95 -5.21 -5.08
N GLN A 72 5.99 -5.81 -5.64
CA GLN A 72 6.68 -5.30 -6.81
C GLN A 72 6.15 -5.97 -8.08
N THR A 73 6.18 -5.26 -9.22
CA THR A 73 5.79 -5.85 -10.51
C THR A 73 6.72 -6.99 -10.90
N THR A 74 6.18 -8.01 -11.55
CA THR A 74 6.95 -9.17 -12.00
C THR A 74 8.06 -8.77 -12.97
N GLU A 75 7.82 -7.80 -13.85
CA GLU A 75 8.82 -7.27 -14.79
C GLU A 75 10.02 -6.68 -14.05
N ALA A 76 9.79 -5.82 -13.06
CA ALA A 76 10.86 -5.20 -12.29
C ALA A 76 11.66 -6.24 -11.48
N GLN A 77 10.97 -7.26 -10.93
CA GLN A 77 11.64 -8.36 -10.24
C GLN A 77 12.59 -9.14 -11.15
N ILE A 78 12.19 -9.38 -12.41
CA ILE A 78 13.00 -10.09 -13.40
C ILE A 78 14.17 -9.23 -13.85
N GLU A 79 13.91 -7.97 -14.23
CA GLU A 79 14.92 -7.05 -14.76
C GLU A 79 16.04 -6.78 -13.74
N THR A 80 15.67 -6.57 -12.48
CA THR A 80 16.62 -6.15 -11.43
C THR A 80 17.08 -7.28 -10.52
N GLN A 81 16.51 -8.47 -10.67
CA GLN A 81 16.71 -9.60 -9.74
C GLN A 81 16.45 -9.26 -8.26
N SER A 82 15.65 -8.22 -7.99
CA SER A 82 15.35 -7.74 -6.63
C SER A 82 14.25 -8.56 -5.95
N ALA A 83 14.02 -8.29 -4.67
CA ALA A 83 12.95 -8.89 -3.88
C ALA A 83 11.56 -8.69 -4.52
N PRO A 84 10.58 -9.58 -4.27
CA PRO A 84 9.23 -9.46 -4.83
C PRO A 84 8.37 -8.37 -4.16
N TYR A 85 8.96 -7.57 -3.28
CA TYR A 85 8.30 -6.53 -2.52
C TYR A 85 9.21 -5.30 -2.43
N ILE A 86 8.58 -4.14 -2.20
CA ILE A 86 9.24 -2.87 -1.92
C ILE A 86 8.67 -2.27 -0.63
N SER A 87 9.44 -1.39 -0.01
CA SER A 87 9.01 -0.65 1.18
C SER A 87 8.42 0.69 0.77
N THR A 88 7.29 1.05 1.36
CA THR A 88 6.64 2.36 1.15
C THR A 88 5.90 2.78 2.41
N VAL A 89 5.54 4.05 2.54
CA VAL A 89 4.69 4.51 3.66
C VAL A 89 3.28 3.95 3.52
N PHE A 90 2.62 3.64 4.64
CA PHE A 90 1.32 2.95 4.64
C PHE A 90 0.19 3.71 3.94
N TYR A 91 0.31 5.03 3.74
CA TYR A 91 -0.65 5.86 3.01
C TYR A 91 -0.21 6.18 1.56
N ASN A 92 0.82 5.52 1.04
CA ASN A 92 1.25 5.70 -0.35
C ASN A 92 0.16 5.24 -1.34
N SER A 93 0.11 5.84 -2.53
CA SER A 93 -0.85 5.52 -3.59
C SER A 93 -0.88 4.05 -3.96
N LYS A 94 0.23 3.31 -3.82
CA LYS A 94 0.23 1.85 -4.03
C LYS A 94 -0.64 1.07 -3.05
N VAL A 95 -0.81 1.61 -1.83
CA VAL A 95 -1.64 1.07 -0.76
C VAL A 95 -3.06 1.62 -0.89
N VAL A 96 -3.22 2.94 -0.87
CA VAL A 96 -4.56 3.55 -0.74
C VAL A 96 -5.39 3.49 -2.03
N ARG A 97 -4.80 3.14 -3.18
CA ARG A 97 -5.57 2.79 -4.39
C ARG A 97 -6.44 1.53 -4.21
N GLY A 98 -6.13 0.66 -3.24
CA GLY A 98 -6.85 -0.60 -3.01
C GLY A 98 -6.61 -1.65 -4.10
N LYS A 99 -7.49 -2.65 -4.17
CA LYS A 99 -7.40 -3.75 -5.14
C LYS A 99 -7.79 -3.33 -6.55
N ILE A 100 -7.34 -4.13 -7.51
CA ILE A 100 -7.76 -4.05 -8.92
C ILE A 100 -9.18 -4.57 -9.03
N VAL A 101 -10.06 -3.79 -9.64
CA VAL A 101 -11.49 -4.13 -9.85
C VAL A 101 -11.84 -4.34 -11.32
N GLY A 102 -10.95 -3.98 -12.23
CA GLY A 102 -11.15 -4.12 -13.66
C GLY A 102 -9.95 -3.70 -14.48
N GLU A 103 -10.16 -3.63 -15.78
CA GLU A 103 -9.22 -3.10 -16.75
C GLU A 103 -9.95 -2.05 -17.58
N SER A 104 -9.30 -0.91 -17.79
CA SER A 104 -9.79 0.13 -18.69
C SER A 104 -9.69 -0.31 -20.15
N ASP A 105 -10.31 0.45 -21.06
CA ASP A 105 -10.30 0.20 -22.51
C ASP A 105 -8.89 0.07 -23.13
N TYR A 106 -7.85 0.53 -22.44
CA TYR A 106 -6.46 0.47 -22.87
C TYR A 106 -5.62 -0.58 -22.11
N GLY A 107 -6.26 -1.50 -21.40
CA GLY A 107 -5.60 -2.56 -20.61
C GLY A 107 -4.86 -2.04 -19.38
N ARG A 108 -5.14 -0.81 -18.93
CA ARG A 108 -4.61 -0.33 -17.65
C ARG A 108 -5.51 -0.82 -16.51
N PRO A 109 -4.92 -1.31 -15.41
CA PRO A 109 -5.71 -1.76 -14.26
C PRO A 109 -6.50 -0.59 -13.67
N GLU A 110 -7.77 -0.85 -13.40
CA GLU A 110 -8.64 0.03 -12.64
C GLU A 110 -8.62 -0.38 -11.17
N PHE A 111 -8.42 0.60 -10.29
CA PHE A 111 -8.30 0.37 -8.85
C PHE A 111 -9.57 0.81 -8.13
N THR A 112 -9.76 0.28 -6.92
CA THR A 112 -10.92 0.60 -6.08
C THR A 112 -11.04 2.09 -5.78
N ASN A 113 -9.90 2.79 -5.63
CA ASN A 113 -9.85 4.20 -5.29
C ASN A 113 -8.89 4.98 -6.19
N ASP A 114 -9.07 6.31 -6.23
CA ASP A 114 -8.02 7.22 -6.68
C ASP A 114 -6.92 7.30 -5.62
N GLY A 115 -5.91 6.44 -5.77
CA GLY A 115 -4.79 6.37 -4.82
C GLY A 115 -3.93 7.63 -4.80
N HIS A 116 -3.86 8.41 -5.89
CA HIS A 116 -3.11 9.65 -5.91
C HIS A 116 -3.82 10.70 -5.05
N ALA A 117 -5.12 10.88 -5.26
CA ALA A 117 -5.93 11.80 -4.48
C ALA A 117 -5.88 11.46 -2.98
N LEU A 118 -6.02 10.17 -2.63
CA LEU A 118 -5.92 9.72 -1.24
C LEU A 118 -4.52 9.91 -0.65
N GLU A 119 -3.44 9.56 -1.36
CA GLU A 119 -2.07 9.72 -0.85
C GLU A 119 -1.79 11.18 -0.46
N TRP A 120 -2.17 12.12 -1.32
CA TRP A 120 -1.97 13.54 -1.05
C TRP A 120 -2.84 14.04 0.12
N THR A 121 -4.05 13.52 0.24
CA THR A 121 -4.96 13.87 1.35
C THR A 121 -4.44 13.34 2.69
N TYR A 122 -3.96 12.08 2.75
CA TYR A 122 -3.29 11.55 3.94
C TYR A 122 -2.00 12.31 4.26
N ARG A 123 -1.21 12.66 3.24
CA ARG A 123 0.02 13.44 3.42
C ARG A 123 -0.27 14.81 4.04
N ALA A 124 -1.33 15.48 3.59
CA ALA A 124 -1.80 16.73 4.18
C ALA A 124 -2.17 16.56 5.65
N ALA A 125 -2.93 15.51 6.00
CA ALA A 125 -3.27 15.22 7.39
C ALA A 125 -2.05 14.88 8.26
N VAL A 126 -1.09 14.10 7.76
CA VAL A 126 0.15 13.77 8.47
C VAL A 126 1.03 15.01 8.71
N GLN A 127 1.00 15.97 7.79
CA GLN A 127 1.73 17.24 7.93
C GLN A 127 0.99 18.25 8.80
N ALA A 128 -0.31 18.07 8.98
CA ALA A 128 -1.13 18.89 9.84
C ALA A 128 -1.05 18.38 11.27
N ASP A 129 -0.64 19.24 12.21
CA ASP A 129 -0.67 18.90 13.63
C ASP A 129 -2.11 18.79 14.21
N ALA A 130 -3.14 18.90 13.36
CA ALA A 130 -4.55 18.84 13.72
C ALA A 130 -5.16 17.43 13.59
N TYR A 131 -4.40 16.45 13.08
CA TYR A 131 -4.87 15.09 12.85
C TYR A 131 -3.88 14.06 13.38
N GLU A 132 -4.41 12.97 13.91
CA GLU A 132 -3.65 11.76 14.18
C GLU A 132 -3.94 10.75 13.06
N VAL A 133 -2.89 10.33 12.35
CA VAL A 133 -2.97 9.35 11.25
C VAL A 133 -2.16 8.12 11.65
N GLN A 134 -2.86 7.02 11.88
CA GLN A 134 -2.29 5.80 12.44
C GLN A 134 -2.45 4.61 11.49
N LEU A 135 -1.37 3.84 11.32
CA LEU A 135 -1.46 2.47 10.84
C LEU A 135 -1.98 1.59 11.98
N VAL A 136 -3.24 1.16 11.89
CA VAL A 136 -3.88 0.30 12.89
C VAL A 136 -3.37 -1.13 12.73
N GLU A 137 -3.32 -1.61 11.49
CA GLU A 137 -2.98 -3.00 11.19
C GLU A 137 -2.37 -3.14 9.80
N ALA A 138 -1.33 -3.97 9.70
CA ALA A 138 -0.79 -4.48 8.44
C ALA A 138 -0.92 -6.00 8.45
N ASP A 139 -2.04 -6.49 7.91
CA ASP A 139 -2.36 -7.92 7.85
C ASP A 139 -1.77 -8.52 6.58
N TYR A 140 -0.57 -9.10 6.71
CA TYR A 140 0.12 -9.75 5.60
C TYR A 140 -0.46 -11.12 5.22
N ASP A 141 -1.33 -11.71 6.05
CA ASP A 141 -1.95 -12.99 5.77
C ASP A 141 -3.08 -12.81 4.74
N THR A 142 -3.89 -11.77 4.90
CA THR A 142 -4.92 -11.37 3.91
C THR A 142 -4.41 -10.39 2.87
N GLY A 143 -3.33 -9.67 3.17
CA GLY A 143 -2.79 -8.61 2.33
C GLY A 143 -3.42 -7.23 2.60
N ASN A 144 -4.12 -7.05 3.72
CA ASN A 144 -4.89 -5.84 4.01
C ASN A 144 -4.09 -4.80 4.84
N VAL A 145 -4.40 -3.53 4.66
CA VAL A 145 -3.92 -2.42 5.50
C VAL A 145 -5.10 -1.69 6.10
N THR A 146 -5.10 -1.50 7.42
CA THR A 146 -6.10 -0.68 8.11
C THR A 146 -5.47 0.61 8.62
N ILE A 147 -6.03 1.74 8.21
CA ILE A 147 -5.60 3.10 8.59
C ILE A 147 -6.72 3.75 9.39
N HIS A 148 -6.37 4.47 10.46
CA HIS A 148 -7.29 5.31 11.20
C HIS A 148 -6.85 6.78 11.14
N VAL A 149 -7.83 7.67 10.99
CA VAL A 149 -7.62 9.12 11.07
C VAL A 149 -8.66 9.75 11.99
N GLU A 150 -8.18 10.47 12.98
CA GLU A 150 -9.00 11.31 13.83
C GLU A 150 -8.41 12.72 13.99
N GLN A 151 -9.22 13.66 14.49
CA GLN A 151 -8.70 14.97 14.87
C GLN A 151 -7.90 14.83 16.15
N ALA A 152 -6.74 15.48 16.21
CA ALA A 152 -5.94 15.49 17.42
C ALA A 152 -6.67 16.26 18.53
N ASP A 153 -6.77 15.66 19.71
CA ASP A 153 -7.25 16.34 20.91
C ASP A 153 -6.25 17.46 21.27
N ARG A 154 -6.64 18.71 21.05
CA ARG A 154 -5.87 19.90 21.43
C ARG A 154 -6.60 20.73 22.47
#